data_AF-A0AAA9ZFX7-F1
#
_entry.id   AF-A0AAA9ZFX7-F1
#
_cell.length_a   1.000
_cell.length_b   1.000
_cell.length_c   1.000
_cell.angle_alpha   90.00
_cell.angle_beta   90.00
_cell.angle_gamma   90.00
#
_symmetry.space_group_name_H-M   'P 1'
#
loop_
_entity.id
_entity.type
_entity.pdbx_description
1 polymer ?
#
loop_
_entity_poly.entity_id
_entity_poly.type
_entity_poly.pdbx_seq_one_letter_code
_entity_poly.pdbx_strand_id
1 'polypeptide(L)'
;MNNFSTTLMKGGLFIPDAESYAKYAVFTLGKTKQTTGYWTHGIQYCLIRLSPEWVRTLVGGIMNKKFREEYHHAQKQTAATATAKAQ
;
A
#
# COMPACT_ATOMS: atom_id res chain seq x y z
N MET A 1 -5.03 1.49 -16.73
CA MET A 1 -3.56 1.59 -16.64
C MET A 1 -3.18 2.10 -15.26
N ASN A 2 -3.51 1.33 -14.23
CA ASN A 2 -3.48 1.73 -12.81
C ASN A 2 -3.70 0.51 -11.89
N ASN A 3 -3.28 -0.67 -12.33
CA ASN A 3 -3.37 -1.88 -11.50
C ASN A 3 -2.16 -1.89 -10.56
N PHE A 4 -2.37 -1.47 -9.31
CA PHE A 4 -1.37 -1.55 -8.25
C PHE A 4 -1.30 -2.99 -7.72
N SER A 5 -0.28 -3.30 -6.91
CA SER A 5 -0.17 -4.60 -6.23
C SER A 5 -1.50 -4.93 -5.52
N THR A 6 -1.98 -6.16 -5.68
CA THR A 6 -3.24 -6.62 -5.08
C THR A 6 -3.18 -6.57 -3.56
N THR A 7 -1.99 -6.75 -2.98
CA THR A 7 -1.73 -6.58 -1.55
C THR A 7 -1.96 -5.14 -1.08
N LEU A 8 -1.54 -4.14 -1.87
CA LEU A 8 -1.80 -2.73 -1.57
C LEU A 8 -3.26 -2.35 -1.76
N MET A 9 -3.91 -2.93 -2.77
CA MET A 9 -5.33 -2.66 -3.06
C MET A 9 -6.29 -3.33 -2.07
N LYS A 10 -5.93 -4.46 -1.45
CA LYS A 10 -6.80 -5.17 -0.51
C LYS A 10 -6.84 -4.48 0.87
N GLY A 11 -5.86 -3.64 1.17
CA GLY A 11 -5.68 -3.03 2.49
C GLY A 11 -5.33 -4.03 3.59
N GLY A 12 -4.99 -3.51 4.77
CA GLY A 12 -4.60 -4.23 5.97
C GLY A 12 -4.56 -3.31 7.20
N LEU A 13 -4.16 -3.85 8.36
CA LEU A 13 -4.16 -3.10 9.64
C LEU A 13 -3.33 -1.80 9.58
N PHE A 14 -2.28 -1.80 8.76
CA PHE A 14 -1.34 -0.70 8.61
C PHE A 14 -1.56 0.10 7.31
N ILE A 15 -2.25 -0.45 6.32
CA ILE A 15 -2.46 0.21 5.03
C ILE A 15 -3.96 0.22 4.80
N PRO A 16 -4.66 1.36 5.00
CA PRO A 16 -6.10 1.38 4.82
C PRO A 16 -6.45 1.03 3.37
N ASP A 17 -7.52 0.27 3.20
CA ASP A 17 -8.13 0.12 1.89
C ASP A 17 -8.55 1.49 1.32
N ALA A 18 -8.55 1.61 0.00
CA ALA A 18 -8.82 2.87 -0.71
C ALA A 18 -10.17 3.47 -0.33
N GLU A 19 -11.20 2.63 -0.15
CA GLU A 19 -12.54 3.09 0.24
C GLU A 19 -12.54 3.65 1.67
N SER A 20 -11.88 2.94 2.59
CA SER A 20 -11.76 3.37 3.99
C SER A 20 -10.99 4.69 4.09
N TYR A 21 -9.88 4.81 3.37
CA TYR A 21 -9.11 6.06 3.31
C TYR A 21 -9.95 7.22 2.79
N ALA A 22 -10.70 7.04 1.69
CA ALA A 22 -11.55 8.07 1.13
C ALA A 22 -12.66 8.51 2.09
N LYS A 23 -13.32 7.57 2.79
CA LYS A 23 -14.35 7.85 3.80
C LYS A 23 -13.81 8.72 4.93
N TYR A 24 -12.65 8.36 5.48
CA TYR A 24 -12.02 9.13 6.54
C TYR A 24 -11.57 10.52 6.07
N ALA A 25 -11.00 10.62 4.87
CA ALA A 25 -10.58 11.89 4.29
C ALA A 25 -11.76 12.86 4.13
N VAL A 26 -12.88 12.38 3.58
CA VAL A 26 -14.11 13.17 3.42
C VAL A 26 -14.69 13.58 4.78
N PHE A 27 -14.68 12.69 5.78
CA PHE A 27 -15.14 13.00 7.12
C PHE A 27 -14.33 14.13 7.80
N THR A 28 -13.05 14.23 7.50
CA THR A 28 -12.18 15.30 8.02
C THR A 28 -12.28 16.64 7.28
N LEU A 29 -12.92 16.70 6.10
CA LEU A 29 -13.12 17.95 5.37
C LEU A 29 -13.95 18.94 6.22
N GLY A 30 -13.42 20.16 6.38
CA GLY A 30 -14.05 21.22 7.17
C GLY A 30 -13.88 21.10 8.69
N LYS A 31 -13.46 19.94 9.22
CA LYS A 31 -13.14 19.75 10.65
C LYS A 31 -11.69 20.09 10.98
N THR A 32 -10.75 19.84 10.07
CA THR A 32 -9.32 20.04 10.33
C THR A 32 -8.57 20.41 9.05
N LYS A 33 -7.69 21.41 9.12
CA LYS A 33 -6.93 21.93 7.96
C LYS A 33 -5.77 21.02 7.52
N GLN A 34 -5.24 20.19 8.43
CA GLN A 34 -4.24 19.17 8.13
C GLN A 34 -4.46 17.92 8.96
N THR A 35 -4.81 16.83 8.29
CA THR A 35 -4.83 15.48 8.85
C THR A 35 -4.79 14.50 7.68
N THR A 36 -4.05 13.41 7.83
CA THR A 36 -4.06 12.30 6.86
C THR A 36 -5.35 11.46 6.93
N GLY A 37 -6.32 11.89 7.74
CA GLY A 37 -7.63 11.24 7.90
C GLY A 37 -7.60 9.98 8.78
N TYR A 38 -6.44 9.37 8.99
CA TYR A 38 -6.33 8.05 9.62
C TYR A 38 -5.42 8.05 10.84
N TRP A 39 -5.96 7.70 12.01
CA TRP A 39 -5.27 7.76 13.31
C TRP A 39 -4.06 6.83 13.40
N THR A 40 -4.10 5.65 12.77
CA THR A 40 -2.97 4.71 12.80
C THR A 40 -1.75 5.25 12.05
N HIS A 41 -1.97 6.18 11.11
CA HIS A 41 -0.88 6.84 10.40
C HIS A 41 -0.02 7.67 11.36
N GLY A 42 -0.62 8.21 12.43
CA GLY A 42 0.11 8.89 13.51
C GLY A 42 1.00 7.95 14.33
N ILE A 43 0.52 6.73 14.59
CA ILE A 43 1.32 5.68 15.26
C ILE A 43 2.49 5.26 14.37
N GLN A 44 2.23 5.01 13.09
CA GLN A 44 3.29 4.69 12.12
C GLN A 44 4.33 5.80 12.04
N TYR A 45 3.89 7.05 11.97
CA TYR A 45 4.80 8.19 11.91
C TYR A 45 5.68 8.28 13.17
N CYS A 46 5.10 8.03 14.35
CA CYS A 46 5.84 7.97 15.61
C CYS A 46 6.88 6.85 15.60
N LEU A 47 6.48 5.63 15.23
CA LEU A 47 7.37 4.47 15.15
C LEU A 47 8.49 4.66 14.14
N ILE A 48 8.18 5.19 12.95
CA ILE A 48 9.17 5.50 11.94
C ILE A 48 10.12 6.54 12.52
N ARG A 49 9.63 7.66 13.06
CA ARG A 49 10.47 8.74 13.59
C ARG A 49 11.40 8.30 14.74
N LEU A 50 10.95 7.36 15.58
CA LEU A 50 11.75 6.75 16.65
C LEU A 50 12.75 5.70 16.14
N SER A 51 12.44 5.02 15.03
CA SER A 51 13.30 3.97 14.49
C SER A 51 14.61 4.53 13.91
N PRO A 52 15.77 3.86 14.17
CA PRO A 52 17.04 4.17 13.54
C PRO A 52 17.02 4.00 12.01
N GLU A 53 17.88 4.72 11.30
CA GLU A 53 17.95 4.69 9.83
C GLU A 53 18.20 3.29 9.26
N TRP A 54 19.05 2.48 9.90
CA TRP A 54 19.34 1.12 9.44
C TRP A 54 18.09 0.23 9.45
N VAL A 55 17.19 0.38 10.43
CA VAL A 55 15.93 -0.35 10.49
C VAL A 55 15.05 0.03 9.31
N ARG A 56 14.93 1.33 9.02
CA ARG A 56 14.12 1.84 7.91
C ARG A 56 14.65 1.31 6.57
N THR A 57 15.97 1.31 6.37
CA THR A 57 16.60 0.80 5.15
C THR A 57 16.39 -0.71 4.97
N LEU A 58 16.48 -1.49 6.05
CA LEU A 58 16.19 -2.94 6.01
C LEU A 58 14.74 -3.22 5.64
N VAL A 59 13.78 -2.55 6.30
CA VAL A 59 12.35 -2.72 6.02
C VAL A 59 12.03 -2.35 4.58
N GLY A 60 12.55 -1.22 4.09
CA GLY A 60 12.40 -0.81 2.69
C GLY A 60 12.97 -1.83 1.71
N GLY A 61 14.13 -2.42 2.03
CA GLY A 61 14.73 -3.49 1.23
C GLY A 61 13.88 -4.76 1.16
N ILE A 62 13.28 -5.17 2.27
CA ILE A 62 12.38 -6.33 2.34
C ILE A 62 11.11 -6.06 1.52
N MET A 63 10.50 -4.88 1.69
CA MET A 63 9.29 -4.48 0.95
C MET A 63 9.54 -4.46 -0.55
N ASN A 64 10.66 -3.88 -1.00
CA ASN A 64 11.00 -3.85 -2.43
C ASN A 64 11.19 -5.25 -3.02
N LYS A 65 11.82 -6.18 -2.29
CA LYS A 65 11.93 -7.57 -2.75
C LYS A 65 10.55 -8.21 -2.91
N LYS A 66 9.66 -8.02 -1.94
CA LYS A 66 8.30 -8.57 -1.98
C LYS A 66 7.45 -7.99 -3.12
N PHE A 67 7.49 -6.68 -3.32
CA PHE A 67 6.77 -6.05 -4.43
C PHE A 67 7.33 -6.47 -5.80
N ARG A 68 8.64 -6.69 -5.89
CA ARG A 68 9.26 -7.18 -7.12
C ARG A 68 8.85 -8.62 -7.44
N GLU A 69 8.83 -9.49 -6.44
CA GLU A 69 8.32 -10.87 -6.58
C GLU A 69 6.87 -10.84 -7.09
N GLU A 70 6.00 -10.08 -6.41
CA GLU A 70 4.58 -9.96 -6.74
C GLU A 70 4.34 -9.42 -8.16
N TYR A 71 5.14 -8.44 -8.60
CA TYR A 71 5.09 -7.92 -9.97
C TYR A 71 5.39 -9.01 -11.01
N HIS A 72 6.44 -9.79 -10.80
CA HIS A 72 6.80 -10.89 -11.73
C HIS A 72 5.73 -11.99 -11.74
N HIS A 73 5.08 -12.28 -10.62
CA HIS A 73 3.95 -13.21 -10.56
C HIS A 73 2.73 -12.69 -11.33
N ALA A 74 2.37 -11.42 -11.15
CA ALA A 74 1.25 -10.79 -11.86
C ALA A 74 1.48 -10.75 -13.38
N GLN A 75 2.72 -10.51 -13.83
CA GLN A 75 3.07 -10.53 -15.25
C GLN A 75 2.90 -11.93 -15.86
N LYS A 76 3.38 -12.98 -15.17
CA LYS A 76 3.23 -14.37 -15.62
C LYS A 76 1.76 -14.79 -15.71
N GLN A 77 0.93 -14.39 -14.74
CA GLN A 77 -0.50 -14.65 -14.75
C GLN A 77 -1.20 -13.95 -15.93
N THR A 78 -0.87 -12.68 -16.17
CA THR A 78 -1.42 -11.91 -17.29
C THR A 78 -1.08 -12.55 -18.64
N ALA A 79 0.17 -13.01 -18.80
CA ALA A 79 0.61 -13.71 -20.01
C ALA A 79 -0.14 -15.03 -20.21
N ALA A 80 -0.28 -15.85 -19.16
CA ALA A 80 -1.01 -17.13 -19.24
C ALA A 80 -2.50 -16.93 -19.59
N THR A 81 -3.15 -15.93 -19.01
CA THR A 81 -4.56 -15.60 -19.32
C THR A 81 -4.73 -15.08 -20.75
N ALA A 82 -3.75 -14.34 -21.28
CA ALA A 82 -3.79 -13.88 -22.67
C ALA A 82 -3.67 -15.06 -23.66
N THR A 83 -2.81 -16.04 -23.38
CA THR A 83 -2.67 -17.25 -24.21
C THR A 83 -3.93 -18.12 -24.16
N ALA A 84 -4.55 -18.29 -22.98
CA ALA A 84 -5.77 -19.07 -22.82
C ALA A 84 -7.01 -18.45 -23.49
N LYS A 85 -7.04 -17.12 -23.67
CA LYS A 85 -8.12 -16.42 -24.41
C LYS A 85 -7.93 -16.43 -25.93
N ALA A 86 -6.74 -16.78 -26.41
CA ALA A 86 -6.42 -16.83 -27.84
C ALA A 86 -6.65 -18.23 -28.45
N GLN A 87 -6.93 -19.23 -27.62
CA GLN A 87 -7.36 -20.59 -28.00
C GLN A 87 -8.87 -20.70 -27.95
#